data_AF-A0AAP5MBZ3-F1
#
_entry.id   AF-A0AAP5MBZ3-F1
#
_cell.length_a   1.000
_cell.length_b   1.000
_cell.length_c   1.000
_cell.angle_alpha   90.00
_cell.angle_beta   90.00
_cell.angle_gamma   90.00
#
_symmetry.space_group_name_H-M   'P 1'
#
loop_
_entity.id
_entity.type
_entity.pdbx_description
1 polymer ?
#
loop_
_entity_poly.entity_id
_entity_poly.type
_entity_poly.pdbx_seq_one_letter_code
_entity_poly.pdbx_strand_id
1 'polypeptide(L)'
;MSEQRMKADDRIIFRINSSEKNAFMAKVAKEGRKPSEVLIDLVRKYVQESSQTLDLEEIKQRLEQHETKLSLLEEKLLGESAA
;
A
#
# COMPACT_ATOMS: atom_id res chain seq x y z
N MET A 1 -25.71 -5.92 -8.70
CA MET A 1 -24.39 -5.38 -9.08
C MET A 1 -24.60 -4.53 -10.31
N SER A 2 -24.87 -3.23 -10.13
CA SER A 2 -25.17 -2.34 -11.25
C SER A 2 -23.86 -1.95 -11.94
N GLU A 3 -23.72 -2.28 -13.22
CA GLU A 3 -22.62 -1.77 -14.05
C GLU A 3 -22.69 -0.24 -14.07
N GLN A 4 -21.77 0.41 -13.37
CA GLN A 4 -21.62 1.85 -13.42
C GLN A 4 -21.05 2.20 -14.80
N ARG A 5 -21.92 2.56 -15.75
CA ARG A 5 -21.50 3.10 -17.05
C ARG A 5 -20.70 4.37 -16.80
N MET A 6 -19.40 4.33 -17.09
CA MET A 6 -18.54 5.53 -17.08
C MET A 6 -19.18 6.57 -18.00
N LYS A 7 -19.50 7.76 -17.46
CA LYS A 7 -20.01 8.86 -18.28
C LYS A 7 -18.79 9.51 -18.95
N ALA A 8 -18.98 10.07 -20.15
CA ALA A 8 -17.92 10.81 -20.85
C ALA A 8 -17.37 12.02 -20.05
N ASP A 9 -18.07 12.39 -18.97
CA ASP A 9 -17.79 13.51 -18.09
C ASP A 9 -16.80 13.19 -16.94
N ASP A 10 -16.43 11.92 -16.74
CA ASP A 10 -15.58 11.50 -15.62
C ASP A 10 -14.06 11.69 -15.89
N ARG A 11 -13.67 12.80 -16.54
CA ARG A 11 -12.27 13.09 -16.91
C ARG A 11 -11.61 14.02 -15.90
N ILE A 12 -10.43 13.64 -15.41
CA ILE A 12 -9.58 14.48 -14.58
C ILE A 12 -8.50 15.13 -15.46
N ILE A 13 -8.44 16.46 -15.49
CA ILE A 13 -7.43 17.23 -16.20
C ILE A 13 -6.57 17.98 -15.18
N PHE A 14 -5.26 17.78 -15.23
CA PHE A 14 -4.30 18.47 -14.37
C PHE A 14 -3.08 18.91 -15.18
N ARG A 15 -2.36 19.91 -14.66
CA ARG A 15 -1.12 20.42 -15.26
C ARG A 15 0.05 19.98 -14.40
N ILE A 16 1.12 19.54 -15.06
CA ILE A 16 2.42 19.23 -14.46
C ILE A 16 3.50 19.97 -15.23
N ASN A 17 4.67 20.15 -14.63
CA ASN A 17 5.76 20.78 -15.35
C ASN A 17 6.31 19.85 -16.45
N SER A 18 6.98 20.44 -17.45
CA SER A 18 7.48 19.69 -18.61
C SER A 18 8.53 18.63 -18.23
N SER A 19 9.31 18.89 -17.17
CA SER A 19 10.34 17.96 -16.70
C SER A 19 9.71 16.67 -16.17
N GLU A 20 8.72 16.79 -15.29
CA GLU A 20 7.96 15.68 -14.72
C GLU A 20 7.22 14.89 -15.81
N LYS A 21 6.58 15.60 -16.76
CA LYS A 21 5.92 14.96 -17.90
C LYS A 21 6.89 14.08 -18.67
N ASN A 22 8.07 14.60 -19.00
CA ASN A 22 9.06 13.87 -19.78
C ASN A 22 9.62 12.67 -19.00
N ALA A 23 9.94 12.85 -17.72
CA ALA A 23 10.42 11.79 -16.85
C ALA A 23 9.38 10.67 -16.69
N PHE A 24 8.12 11.03 -16.47
CA PHE A 24 7.01 10.08 -16.39
C PHE A 24 6.86 9.28 -17.69
N MET A 25 6.81 9.96 -18.84
CA MET A 25 6.66 9.29 -20.14
C MET A 25 7.83 8.36 -20.45
N ALA A 26 9.07 8.75 -20.12
CA ALA A 26 10.26 7.92 -20.31
C ALA A 26 10.20 6.65 -19.46
N LYS A 27 9.78 6.76 -18.20
CA LYS A 27 9.62 5.61 -17.29
C LYS A 27 8.54 4.65 -17.77
N VAL A 28 7.38 5.18 -18.15
CA VAL A 28 6.26 4.39 -18.67
C VAL A 28 6.65 3.64 -19.95
N ALA A 29 7.38 4.29 -20.86
CA ALA A 29 7.88 3.67 -22.07
C ALA A 29 8.88 2.55 -21.78
N LYS A 30 9.80 2.75 -20.81
CA LYS A 30 10.75 1.72 -20.38
C LYS A 30 10.07 0.49 -19.76
N GLU A 31 8.97 0.70 -19.05
CA GLU A 31 8.17 -0.36 -18.44
C GLU A 31 7.22 -1.05 -19.43
N GLY A 32 7.08 -0.54 -20.66
CA GLY A 32 6.18 -1.08 -21.68
C GLY A 32 4.69 -0.92 -21.35
N ARG A 33 4.34 0.04 -20.50
CA ARG A 33 2.97 0.27 -19.99
C ARG A 33 2.29 1.44 -20.70
N LYS A 34 0.97 1.56 -20.60
CA LYS A 34 0.27 2.78 -21.05
C LYS A 34 0.24 3.83 -19.92
N PRO A 35 0.43 5.13 -20.21
CA PRO A 35 0.35 6.18 -19.20
C PRO A 35 -0.96 6.17 -18.41
N SER A 36 -2.08 5.89 -19.08
CA SER A 36 -3.40 5.79 -18.48
C SER A 36 -3.50 4.66 -17.45
N GLU A 37 -2.89 3.50 -17.73
CA GLU A 37 -2.90 2.36 -16.81
C GLU A 37 -2.17 2.71 -15.52
N VAL A 38 -1.01 3.37 -15.64
CA VAL A 38 -0.22 3.82 -14.47
C VAL A 38 -1.00 4.84 -13.65
N LEU A 39 -1.66 5.81 -14.28
CA LEU A 39 -2.46 6.81 -13.56
C LEU A 39 -3.70 6.19 -12.90
N ILE A 40 -4.39 5.25 -13.56
CA ILE A 40 -5.53 4.55 -12.98
C ILE A 40 -5.09 3.74 -11.76
N ASP A 41 -3.96 3.04 -11.83
CA ASP A 41 -3.43 2.29 -10.70
C ASP A 41 -3.05 3.18 -9.53
N LEU A 42 -2.46 4.35 -9.79
CA LEU A 42 -2.16 5.34 -8.75
C LEU A 42 -3.44 5.87 -8.10
N VAL A 43 -4.48 6.18 -8.88
CA VAL A 43 -5.78 6.62 -8.34
C VAL A 43 -6.41 5.51 -7.50
N ARG A 44 -6.40 4.26 -7.97
CA ARG A 44 -6.92 3.12 -7.21
C ARG A 44 -6.15 2.91 -5.92
N LYS A 45 -4.82 2.96 -5.96
CA LYS A 45 -3.96 2.81 -4.78
C LYS A 45 -4.24 3.92 -3.78
N TYR A 46 -4.33 5.16 -4.22
CA TYR A 46 -4.62 6.30 -3.36
C TYR A 46 -6.00 6.21 -2.69
N VAL A 47 -7.01 5.69 -3.38
CA VAL A 47 -8.35 5.45 -2.81
C VAL A 47 -8.37 4.23 -1.87
N GLN A 48 -7.59 3.19 -2.20
CA GLN A 48 -7.46 1.97 -1.39
C GLN A 48 -6.57 2.14 -0.17
N GLU A 49 -5.68 3.14 -0.17
CA GLU A 49 -5.10 3.73 1.02
C GLU A 49 -6.23 4.45 1.78
N SER A 50 -7.24 3.68 2.19
CA SER A 50 -8.07 4.02 3.34
C SER A 50 -7.10 4.49 4.39
N SER A 51 -7.31 5.68 4.91
CA SER A 51 -6.50 6.28 5.96
C SER A 51 -6.12 5.20 6.95
N GLN A 52 -4.94 4.60 6.78
CA GLN A 52 -4.29 3.86 7.82
C GLN A 52 -3.79 4.97 8.73
N THR A 53 -4.73 5.64 9.40
CA THR A 53 -4.53 5.93 10.81
C THR A 53 -4.25 4.57 11.39
N LEU A 54 -2.96 4.20 11.36
CA LEU A 54 -2.40 3.11 12.13
C LEU A 54 -2.99 3.31 13.51
N ASP A 55 -3.93 2.45 13.90
CA ASP A 55 -4.45 2.48 15.25
C ASP A 55 -3.27 2.06 16.12
N LEU A 56 -2.55 3.06 16.64
CA LEU A 56 -1.34 2.87 17.42
C LEU A 56 -1.64 1.97 18.62
N GLU A 57 -2.88 1.96 19.10
CA GLU A 57 -3.33 1.08 20.17
C GLU A 57 -3.43 -0.38 19.70
N GLU A 58 -3.97 -0.64 18.51
CA GLU A 58 -3.99 -1.99 17.93
C GLU A 58 -2.57 -2.52 17.68
N ILE A 59 -1.68 -1.67 17.19
CA ILE A 59 -0.27 -2.04 16.94
C ILE A 59 0.44 -2.35 18.25
N LYS A 60 0.24 -1.50 19.27
CA LYS A 60 0.81 -1.72 20.61
C LYS A 60 0.32 -3.03 21.21
N GLN A 61 -0.98 -3.32 21.15
CA GLN A 61 -1.54 -4.58 21.64
C GLN A 61 -0.97 -5.79 20.91
N ARG A 62 -0.82 -5.72 19.58
CA ARG A 62 -0.20 -6.80 18.81
C ARG A 62 1.26 -6.99 19.20
N LEU A 63 1.99 -5.90 19.43
CA LEU A 63 3.40 -5.94 19.82
C LEU A 63 3.57 -6.60 21.20
N GLU A 64 2.78 -6.22 22.20
CA GLU A 64 2.78 -6.83 23.54
C GLU A 64 2.46 -8.34 23.50
N GLN A 65 1.51 -8.75 22.65
CA GLN A 65 1.20 -10.17 22.45
C GLN A 65 2.36 -10.95 21.82
N HIS A 66 3.07 -10.34 20.88
CA HIS A 66 4.23 -10.95 20.24
C HIS A 66 5.40 -11.07 21.21
N GLU A 67 5.67 -10.04 22.02
CA GLU A 67 6.70 -10.07 23.07
C GLU A 67 6.41 -11.14 24.12
N THR A 68 5.16 -11.24 24.58
CA THR A 68 4.74 -12.28 25.53
C THR A 68 4.95 -13.68 24.95
N LYS A 69 4.60 -13.90 23.68
CA LYS A 69 4.81 -15.19 23.00
C LYS A 69 6.29 -15.52 22.84
N LEU A 70 7.14 -14.53 22.54
CA LEU A 70 8.58 -14.72 22.43
C LEU A 70 9.18 -15.11 23.77
N SER A 71 8.84 -14.40 24.86
CA SER A 71 9.32 -14.74 26.21
C SER A 71 8.94 -16.17 26.61
N LEU A 72 7.70 -16.60 26.34
CA LEU A 72 7.26 -17.97 26.62
C LEU A 72 7.99 -19.02 25.77
N LEU A 73 8.35 -18.70 24.53
CA LEU A 73 9.12 -19.59 23.66
C LEU A 73 10.57 -19.69 24.11
N GLU A 74 11.18 -18.57 24.52
CA GLU A 74 12.53 -18.53 25.07
C GLU A 74 12.62 -19.34 26.37
N GLU A 75 11.64 -19.21 27.28
CA GLU A 75 11.57 -20.01 28.51
C GLU A 75 11.42 -21.50 28.21
N LYS A 76 10.59 -21.88 27.23
CA LYS A 76 10.45 -23.29 26.82
C LYS A 76 11.74 -23.85 26.24
N LEU A 77 12.42 -23.10 25.38
CA LEU A 77 13.70 -23.52 24.80
C LEU A 77 14.78 -23.68 25.87
N LEU A 78 14.83 -22.77 26.85
CA LEU A 78 15.79 -22.84 27.96
C LEU A 78 15.45 -23.97 28.93
N GLY A 79 14.17 -24.24 29.18
CA GLY A 79 13.70 -25.35 30.02
C GLY A 79 13.92 -26.73 29.39
N GLU A 80 13.73 -26.85 28.07
CA GLU A 80 13.99 -28.09 27.32
C GLU A 80 15.49 -28.35 27.09
N SER A 81 16.34 -27.31 27.13
CA SER A 81 17.80 -27.47 27.02
C SER A 81 18.49 -27.85 28.34
N ALA A 82 17.77 -27.83 29.46
CA ALA A 82 18.29 -28.11 30.81
C ALA A 82 17.82 -29.47 31.40
N ALA A 83 17.01 -30.24 30.66
CA ALA A 83 16.54 -31.58 31.01
C ALA A 83 17.21 -32.65 30.14
#